data_AF-A0A6G3Y188-F1
#
_entry.id   AF-A0A6G3Y188-F1
#
_cell.length_a   1.000
_cell.length_b   1.000
_cell.length_c   1.000
_cell.angle_alpha   90.00
_cell.angle_beta   90.00
_cell.angle_gamma   90.00
#
_symmetry.space_group_name_H-M   'P 1'
#
loop_
_entity.id
_entity.type
_entity.pdbx_description
1 polymer ?
#
loop_
_entity_poly.entity_id
_entity_poly.type
_entity_poly.pdbx_seq_one_letter_code
_entity_poly.pdbx_strand_id
1 'polypeptide(L)'
;RAYSTIPEQPLGLYLRSSARILLRPEEAPDGGTPDVRAPERDAVRDLVRAMLGQLAVFHAPEELWIALCVSDERRADWEWVKWLPHVLDPHEEDGAGQARRITADLTELDDLLGAEFAERPGFDPDARPGRDEPYTVVVLDGVNVPEGHRWEGHGYRNALILDVSGALRWRPGRNTLRLTVGADRVNLVRTDRSRKERSV
;
A
#
# COMPACT_ATOMS: atom_id res chain seq x y z
N ARG A 1 -31.55 -25.78 -4.72
CA ARG A 1 -30.63 -24.92 -3.94
C ARG A 1 -29.61 -24.39 -4.95
N ALA A 2 -29.63 -23.10 -5.25
CA ALA A 2 -28.59 -22.49 -6.07
C ALA A 2 -27.37 -22.23 -5.17
N TYR A 3 -26.17 -22.61 -5.62
CA TYR A 3 -24.93 -22.29 -4.93
C TYR A 3 -24.69 -20.78 -5.07
N SER A 4 -24.66 -20.04 -3.95
CA SER A 4 -24.46 -18.59 -3.92
C SER A 4 -22.98 -18.18 -3.83
N THR A 5 -22.09 -19.15 -3.61
CA THR A 5 -20.64 -18.95 -3.48
C THR A 5 -19.91 -20.03 -4.27
N ILE A 6 -18.79 -19.64 -4.89
CA ILE A 6 -17.87 -20.56 -5.55
C ILE A 6 -16.57 -20.54 -4.73
N PRO A 7 -16.13 -21.68 -4.18
CA PRO A 7 -14.88 -21.75 -3.42
C PRO A 7 -13.67 -21.56 -4.33
N GLU A 8 -12.54 -21.13 -3.74
CA GLU A 8 -11.23 -21.02 -4.41
C GLU A 8 -11.20 -20.14 -5.68
N GLN A 9 -12.13 -19.19 -5.81
CA GLN A 9 -12.04 -18.19 -6.87
C GLN A 9 -11.04 -17.09 -6.49
N PRO A 10 -10.23 -16.58 -7.44
CA PRO A 10 -9.43 -15.40 -7.22
C PRO A 10 -10.31 -14.24 -6.73
N LEU A 11 -10.02 -13.74 -5.53
CA LEU A 11 -10.71 -12.57 -5.00
C LEU A 11 -9.97 -11.30 -5.46
N GLY A 12 -10.65 -10.46 -6.23
CA GLY A 12 -10.11 -9.17 -6.64
C GLY A 12 -10.22 -8.13 -5.53
N LEU A 13 -9.14 -7.40 -5.26
CA LEU A 13 -9.17 -6.21 -4.42
C LEU A 13 -9.39 -4.97 -5.31
N TYR A 14 -10.53 -4.30 -5.17
CA TYR A 14 -10.79 -3.07 -5.92
C TYR A 14 -10.12 -1.86 -5.25
N LEU A 15 -8.85 -1.63 -5.59
CA LEU A 15 -7.96 -0.66 -4.96
C LEU A 15 -8.48 0.78 -5.00
N ARG A 16 -9.11 1.20 -6.10
CA ARG A 16 -9.62 2.57 -6.27
C ARG A 16 -10.77 2.94 -5.34
N SER A 17 -11.36 1.98 -4.61
CA SER A 17 -12.36 2.30 -3.58
C SER A 17 -11.75 2.74 -2.24
N SER A 18 -10.42 2.65 -2.10
CA SER A 18 -9.72 2.95 -0.86
C SER A 18 -8.63 4.00 -1.08
N ALA A 19 -8.59 5.01 -0.22
CA ALA A 19 -7.49 5.96 -0.15
C ALA A 19 -6.27 5.34 0.54
N ARG A 20 -6.52 4.36 1.42
CA ARG A 20 -5.49 3.62 2.13
C ARG A 20 -5.94 2.21 2.49
N ILE A 21 -4.99 1.30 2.48
CA ILE A 21 -5.11 -0.05 2.99
C ILE A 21 -4.10 -0.17 4.13
N LEU A 22 -4.62 -0.40 5.34
CA LEU A 22 -3.80 -0.66 6.51
C LEU A 22 -3.67 -2.16 6.67
N LEU A 23 -2.43 -2.66 6.73
CA LEU A 23 -2.16 -4.07 6.88
C LEU A 23 -1.52 -4.34 8.25
N ARG A 24 -1.87 -5.46 8.84
CA ARG A 24 -1.23 -5.99 10.05
C ARG A 24 -1.02 -7.50 9.87
N PRO A 25 0.02 -8.07 10.48
CA PRO A 25 0.09 -9.52 10.60
C PRO A 25 -1.13 -10.01 11.38
N GLU A 26 -1.64 -11.18 11.02
CA GLU A 26 -2.63 -11.86 11.83
C GLU A 26 -1.99 -12.28 13.16
N GLU A 27 -2.67 -11.99 14.28
CA GLU A 27 -2.24 -12.45 15.59
C GLU A 27 -2.32 -13.99 15.64
N ALA A 28 -1.26 -14.64 16.12
CA ALA A 28 -1.26 -16.08 16.29
C ALA A 28 -2.41 -16.47 17.24
N PRO A 29 -3.26 -17.45 16.87
CA PRO A 29 -4.51 -17.75 17.58
C PRO A 29 -4.35 -18.04 19.08
N ASP A 30 -3.17 -18.48 19.53
CA ASP A 30 -2.93 -18.89 20.92
C ASP A 30 -1.74 -18.18 21.61
N GLY A 31 -1.21 -17.07 21.07
CA GLY A 31 0.03 -16.47 21.59
C GLY A 31 1.23 -17.44 21.57
N GLY A 32 1.15 -18.44 20.69
CA GLY A 32 2.17 -19.47 20.51
C GLY A 32 3.52 -18.84 20.19
N THR A 33 4.57 -19.38 20.79
CA THR A 33 5.94 -18.91 20.59
C THR A 33 6.27 -19.01 19.10
N PRO A 34 6.67 -17.92 18.43
CA PRO A 34 7.04 -17.99 17.03
C PRO A 34 8.13 -19.05 16.84
N ASP A 35 8.01 -19.86 15.78
CA ASP A 35 9.04 -20.84 15.45
C ASP A 35 10.33 -20.11 15.08
N VAL A 36 11.26 -20.05 16.03
CA VAL A 36 12.55 -19.35 15.93
C VAL A 36 13.42 -19.91 14.80
N ARG A 37 13.07 -21.08 14.23
CA ARG A 37 13.82 -21.74 13.14
C ARG A 37 13.22 -21.50 11.77
N ALA A 38 11.95 -21.09 11.67
CA ALA A 38 11.37 -20.70 10.40
C ALA A 38 11.86 -19.29 10.05
N PRO A 39 12.26 -19.01 8.80
CA PRO A 39 12.46 -17.62 8.39
C PRO A 39 11.16 -16.87 8.67
N GLU A 40 11.25 -15.73 9.36
CA GLU A 40 10.10 -14.87 9.65
C GLU A 40 9.48 -14.46 8.32
N ARG A 41 8.42 -15.17 7.92
CA ARG A 41 7.65 -14.85 6.72
C ARG A 41 6.85 -13.60 7.05
N ASP A 42 7.26 -12.47 6.49
CA ASP A 42 6.45 -11.27 6.55
C ASP A 42 5.33 -11.38 5.52
N ALA A 43 4.24 -12.03 5.93
CA ALA A 43 3.07 -12.26 5.10
C ALA A 43 2.46 -10.94 4.56
N VAL A 44 2.61 -9.83 5.30
CA VAL A 44 2.16 -8.50 4.85
C VAL A 44 3.00 -8.04 3.66
N ARG A 45 4.33 -8.08 3.77
CA ARG A 45 5.23 -7.73 2.65
C ARG A 45 5.02 -8.65 1.46
N ASP A 46 4.86 -9.95 1.68
CA ASP A 46 4.63 -10.91 0.60
C ASP A 46 3.33 -10.59 -0.17
N LEU A 47 2.24 -10.25 0.54
CA LEU A 47 1.00 -9.79 -0.08
C LEU A 47 1.20 -8.49 -0.87
N VAL A 48 1.86 -7.48 -0.28
CA VAL A 48 2.07 -6.19 -0.96
C VAL A 48 2.97 -6.36 -2.18
N ARG A 49 4.04 -7.16 -2.11
CA ARG A 49 4.89 -7.49 -3.27
C ARG A 49 4.07 -8.16 -4.38
N ALA A 50 3.17 -9.09 -4.03
CA ALA A 50 2.27 -9.71 -5.01
C ALA A 50 1.30 -8.68 -5.64
N MET A 51 0.75 -7.76 -4.86
CA MET A 51 -0.08 -6.66 -5.36
C MET A 51 0.69 -5.75 -6.32
N LEU A 52 1.89 -5.31 -5.94
CA LEU A 52 2.73 -4.47 -6.80
C LEU A 52 3.13 -5.18 -8.10
N GLY A 53 3.50 -6.47 -8.02
CA GLY A 53 3.82 -7.27 -9.19
C GLY A 53 2.64 -7.39 -10.15
N GLN A 54 1.43 -7.66 -9.63
CA GLN A 54 0.22 -7.69 -10.44
C GLN A 54 -0.05 -6.32 -11.09
N LEU A 55 0.02 -5.24 -10.32
CA LEU A 55 -0.21 -3.90 -10.85
C LEU A 55 0.77 -3.54 -11.96
N ALA A 56 2.07 -3.77 -11.75
CA ALA A 56 3.13 -3.45 -12.69
C ALA A 56 3.04 -4.26 -14.00
N VAL A 57 2.58 -5.52 -13.95
CA VAL A 57 2.41 -6.36 -15.15
C VAL A 57 1.22 -5.92 -16.01
N PHE A 58 0.16 -5.38 -15.40
CA PHE A 58 -1.11 -5.12 -16.08
C PHE A 58 -1.35 -3.64 -16.43
N HIS A 59 -0.49 -2.72 -15.99
CA HIS A 59 -0.65 -1.28 -16.25
C HIS A 59 0.65 -0.67 -16.77
N ALA A 60 0.53 0.26 -17.71
CA ALA A 60 1.68 0.96 -18.27
C ALA A 60 2.29 1.94 -17.22
N PRO A 61 3.62 2.18 -17.24
CA PRO A 61 4.28 3.10 -16.31
C PRO A 61 3.82 4.56 -16.45
N GLU A 62 3.23 4.94 -17.59
CA GLU A 62 2.64 6.27 -17.80
C GLU A 62 1.25 6.42 -17.13
N GLU A 63 0.63 5.32 -16.71
CA GLU A 63 -0.72 5.30 -16.12
C GLU A 63 -0.73 4.87 -14.65
N LEU A 64 0.38 4.27 -14.19
CA LEU A 64 0.59 3.79 -12.83
C LEU A 64 1.98 4.21 -12.34
N TRP A 65 2.01 4.97 -11.25
CA TRP A 65 3.23 5.24 -10.48
C TRP A 65 3.27 4.39 -9.23
N ILE A 66 4.45 3.86 -8.93
CA ILE A 66 4.73 3.18 -7.66
C ILE A 66 5.79 4.00 -6.94
N ALA A 67 5.53 4.36 -5.68
CA ALA A 67 6.45 5.12 -4.85
C ALA A 67 6.60 4.46 -3.48
N LEU A 68 7.82 4.49 -2.94
CA LEU A 68 8.19 3.79 -1.72
C LEU A 68 8.79 4.79 -0.72
N CYS A 69 8.22 4.82 0.47
CA CYS A 69 8.83 5.39 1.66
C CYS A 69 9.18 4.27 2.61
N VAL A 70 10.42 3.81 2.54
CA VAL A 70 10.89 2.61 3.23
C VAL A 70 12.14 2.91 4.04
N SER A 71 12.12 2.56 5.32
CA SER A 71 13.28 2.79 6.19
C SER A 71 14.50 2.02 5.72
N ASP A 72 15.69 2.45 6.11
CA ASP A 72 16.93 1.79 5.68
C ASP A 72 17.01 0.35 6.18
N GLU A 73 16.41 0.02 7.33
CA GLU A 73 16.30 -1.35 7.84
C GLU A 73 15.41 -2.24 6.96
N ARG A 74 14.45 -1.65 6.26
CA ARG A 74 13.52 -2.36 5.37
C ARG A 74 13.90 -2.25 3.90
N ARG A 75 14.87 -1.41 3.52
CA ARG A 75 15.25 -1.17 2.13
C ARG A 75 15.61 -2.46 1.38
N ALA A 76 16.33 -3.38 2.03
CA ALA A 76 16.71 -4.67 1.44
C ALA A 76 15.50 -5.50 0.97
N ASP A 77 14.36 -5.39 1.67
CA ASP A 77 13.11 -6.07 1.32
C ASP A 77 12.47 -5.54 0.02
N TRP A 78 12.88 -4.35 -0.44
CA TRP A 78 12.28 -3.66 -1.58
C TRP A 78 13.26 -3.44 -2.74
N GLU A 79 14.50 -3.93 -2.64
CA GLU A 79 15.55 -3.74 -3.65
C GLU A 79 15.14 -4.17 -5.08
N TRP A 80 14.25 -5.15 -5.21
CA TRP A 80 13.76 -5.60 -6.51
C TRP A 80 12.94 -4.53 -7.24
N VAL A 81 12.29 -3.62 -6.52
CA VAL A 81 11.38 -2.60 -7.06
C VAL A 81 12.13 -1.57 -7.91
N LYS A 82 13.42 -1.33 -7.64
CA LYS A 82 14.24 -0.35 -8.37
C LYS A 82 14.40 -0.64 -9.87
N TRP A 83 14.01 -1.84 -10.30
CA TRP A 83 14.03 -2.30 -11.68
C TRP A 83 12.69 -2.11 -12.40
N LEU A 84 11.61 -1.78 -11.68
CA LEU A 84 10.32 -1.51 -12.29
C LEU A 84 10.35 -0.13 -12.97
N PRO A 85 9.85 0.00 -14.20
CA PRO A 85 9.75 1.31 -14.84
C PRO A 85 8.76 2.23 -14.11
N HIS A 86 7.80 1.68 -13.36
CA HIS A 86 6.78 2.41 -12.61
C HIS A 86 7.31 3.25 -11.45
N VAL A 87 8.55 2.99 -10.99
CA VAL A 87 9.20 3.79 -9.94
C VAL A 87 10.12 4.87 -10.49
N LEU A 88 10.37 4.89 -11.80
CA LEU A 88 11.26 5.86 -12.42
C LEU A 88 10.54 7.18 -12.64
N ASP A 89 11.22 8.28 -12.34
CA ASP A 89 10.78 9.60 -12.74
C ASP A 89 11.19 9.88 -14.20
N PRO A 90 10.24 10.25 -15.09
CA PRO A 90 10.56 10.53 -16.48
C PRO A 90 11.27 11.87 -16.70
N HIS A 91 11.27 12.78 -15.72
CA HIS A 91 11.80 14.13 -15.85
C HIS A 91 13.02 14.41 -14.97
N GLU A 92 13.23 13.61 -13.92
CA GLU A 92 14.36 13.74 -12.99
C GLU A 92 15.40 12.62 -13.22
N GLU A 93 16.68 12.99 -13.18
CA GLU A 93 17.81 12.07 -13.27
C GLU A 93 18.68 12.13 -12.01
N ASP A 94 19.10 10.96 -11.53
CA ASP A 94 20.19 10.80 -10.57
C ASP A 94 21.48 10.40 -11.31
N GLY A 95 22.62 10.41 -10.61
CA GLY A 95 23.92 10.04 -11.20
C GLY A 95 24.00 8.61 -11.77
N ALA A 96 22.95 7.79 -11.62
CA ALA A 96 22.82 6.43 -12.11
C ALA A 96 21.63 6.22 -13.09
N GLY A 97 21.04 7.30 -13.62
CA GLY A 97 19.95 7.27 -14.60
C GLY A 97 18.70 8.01 -14.11
N GLN A 98 17.51 7.60 -14.54
CA GLN A 98 16.27 8.20 -14.04
C GLN A 98 16.17 8.04 -12.52
N ALA A 99 15.81 9.14 -11.85
CA ALA A 99 15.59 9.16 -10.42
C ALA A 99 14.48 8.16 -10.06
N ARG A 100 14.58 7.55 -8.87
CA ARG A 100 13.60 6.57 -8.39
C ARG A 100 12.75 7.21 -7.32
N ARG A 101 11.45 6.98 -7.34
CA ARG A 101 10.50 7.35 -6.27
C ARG A 101 10.63 6.41 -5.08
N ILE A 102 11.84 6.29 -4.54
CA ILE A 102 12.19 5.43 -3.41
C ILE A 102 13.05 6.24 -2.45
N THR A 103 12.51 6.51 -1.26
CA THR A 103 13.19 7.25 -0.19
C THR A 103 12.91 6.59 1.16
N ALA A 104 13.61 7.03 2.21
CA ALA A 104 13.33 6.70 3.61
C ALA A 104 12.59 7.83 4.36
N ASP A 105 12.37 8.98 3.73
CA ASP A 105 11.79 10.17 4.35
C ASP A 105 10.54 10.66 3.61
N LEU A 106 9.54 11.10 4.37
CA LEU A 106 8.26 11.51 3.79
C LEU A 106 8.30 12.87 3.10
N THR A 107 9.12 13.80 3.58
CA THR A 107 9.29 15.10 2.93
C THR A 107 9.99 14.91 1.59
N GLU A 108 11.04 14.08 1.55
CA GLU A 108 11.67 13.72 0.27
C GLU A 108 10.69 12.95 -0.65
N LEU A 109 9.77 12.14 -0.11
CA LEU A 109 8.77 11.46 -0.93
C LEU A 109 7.79 12.46 -1.55
N ASP A 110 7.35 13.48 -0.82
CA ASP A 110 6.51 14.55 -1.37
C ASP A 110 7.24 15.31 -2.48
N ASP A 111 8.54 15.57 -2.30
CA ASP A 111 9.39 16.21 -3.33
C ASP A 111 9.50 15.32 -4.58
N LEU A 112 9.72 14.01 -4.41
CA LEU A 112 9.79 13.02 -5.51
C LEU A 112 8.45 12.82 -6.23
N LEU A 113 7.33 13.03 -5.56
CA LEU A 113 5.99 12.99 -6.16
C LEU A 113 5.67 14.29 -6.91
N GLY A 114 6.29 15.40 -6.52
CA GLY A 114 6.24 16.67 -7.21
C GLY A 114 4.98 17.51 -6.94
N ALA A 115 5.04 18.77 -7.36
CA ALA A 115 4.00 19.77 -7.10
C ALA A 115 2.63 19.39 -7.69
N GLU A 116 2.59 18.82 -8.89
CA GLU A 116 1.34 18.37 -9.53
C GLU A 116 0.61 17.32 -8.68
N PHE A 117 1.36 16.41 -8.06
CA PHE A 117 0.78 15.44 -7.13
C PHE A 117 0.24 16.12 -5.87
N ALA A 118 1.00 17.07 -5.30
CA ALA A 118 0.61 17.82 -4.11
C ALA A 118 -0.70 18.60 -4.31
N GLU A 119 -0.93 19.11 -5.52
CA GLU A 119 -2.13 19.88 -5.90
C GLU A 119 -3.37 19.01 -6.16
N ARG A 120 -3.24 17.67 -6.27
CA ARG A 120 -4.40 16.81 -6.51
C ARG A 120 -5.49 17.04 -5.46
N PRO A 121 -6.78 17.01 -5.84
CA PRO A 121 -7.89 17.08 -4.88
C PRO A 121 -7.87 15.93 -3.87
N GLY A 122 -8.76 16.01 -2.87
CA GLY A 122 -8.98 14.90 -1.94
C GLY A 122 -9.38 13.61 -2.66
N PHE A 123 -9.23 12.47 -1.99
CA PHE A 123 -9.60 11.17 -2.56
C PHE A 123 -11.04 11.16 -3.07
N ASP A 124 -11.21 10.62 -4.28
CA ASP A 124 -12.49 10.45 -4.95
C ASP A 124 -12.54 9.02 -5.55
N PRO A 125 -13.43 8.13 -5.07
CA PRO A 125 -13.52 6.75 -5.55
C PRO A 125 -14.08 6.63 -6.98
N ASP A 126 -14.72 7.69 -7.49
CA ASP A 126 -15.31 7.73 -8.82
C ASP A 126 -14.36 8.34 -9.86
N ALA A 127 -13.26 8.94 -9.39
CA ALA A 127 -12.20 9.43 -10.25
C ALA A 127 -11.54 8.30 -11.05
N ARG A 128 -11.19 8.62 -12.29
CA ARG A 128 -10.49 7.70 -13.20
C ARG A 128 -9.06 8.18 -13.40
N PRO A 129 -8.05 7.34 -13.16
CA PRO A 129 -6.68 7.70 -13.46
C PRO A 129 -6.47 7.78 -14.97
N GLY A 130 -5.45 8.52 -15.38
CA GLY A 130 -5.03 8.68 -16.76
C GLY A 130 -3.59 9.18 -16.83
N ARG A 131 -3.10 9.50 -18.02
CA ARG A 131 -1.70 9.94 -18.20
C ARG A 131 -1.37 11.26 -17.50
N ASP A 132 -2.33 12.18 -17.45
CA ASP A 132 -2.16 13.49 -16.79
C ASP A 132 -2.29 13.39 -15.26
N GLU A 133 -2.98 12.36 -14.77
CA GLU A 133 -3.06 12.06 -13.34
C GLU A 133 -2.98 10.54 -13.12
N PRO A 134 -1.75 9.98 -13.16
CA PRO A 134 -1.55 8.54 -13.05
C PRO A 134 -2.01 8.03 -11.70
N TYR A 135 -2.49 6.78 -11.67
CA TYR A 135 -2.80 6.13 -10.41
C TYR A 135 -1.50 5.94 -9.63
N THR A 136 -1.44 6.41 -8.39
CA THR A 136 -0.20 6.38 -7.60
C THR A 136 -0.39 5.45 -6.41
N VAL A 137 0.42 4.40 -6.34
CA VAL A 137 0.49 3.51 -5.18
C VAL A 137 1.72 3.87 -4.36
N VAL A 138 1.50 4.28 -3.11
CA VAL A 138 2.54 4.65 -2.16
C VAL A 138 2.66 3.55 -1.10
N VAL A 139 3.85 2.99 -0.91
CA VAL A 139 4.13 1.99 0.13
C VAL A 139 4.85 2.65 1.29
N LEU A 140 4.36 2.45 2.51
CA LEU A 140 5.00 2.89 3.74
C LEU A 140 5.47 1.69 4.54
N ASP A 141 6.78 1.60 4.80
CA ASP A 141 7.36 0.47 5.52
C ASP A 141 8.56 0.88 6.39
N GLY A 142 8.39 0.81 7.72
CA GLY A 142 9.38 1.21 8.72
C GLY A 142 9.49 2.72 8.94
N VAL A 143 8.64 3.52 8.31
CA VAL A 143 8.69 4.99 8.37
C VAL A 143 7.66 5.59 9.33
N ASN A 144 7.87 6.84 9.75
CA ASN A 144 6.95 7.59 10.60
C ASN A 144 6.25 8.68 9.80
N VAL A 145 4.92 8.72 9.84
CA VAL A 145 4.16 9.81 9.21
C VAL A 145 4.03 11.00 10.17
N PRO A 146 4.45 12.23 9.79
CA PRO A 146 4.27 13.41 10.62
C PRO A 146 2.80 13.66 10.97
N GLU A 147 2.54 14.15 12.18
CA GLU A 147 1.17 14.48 12.59
C GLU A 147 0.57 15.56 11.68
N GLY A 148 -0.67 15.33 11.24
CA GLY A 148 -1.36 16.26 10.36
C GLY A 148 -0.95 16.16 8.89
N HIS A 149 -0.05 15.23 8.54
CA HIS A 149 0.26 14.93 7.15
C HIS A 149 -1.02 14.55 6.39
N ARG A 150 -1.11 14.97 5.12
CA ARG A 150 -2.32 14.74 4.31
C ARG A 150 -2.64 13.26 4.08
N TRP A 151 -1.63 12.39 4.22
CA TRP A 151 -1.79 10.93 4.19
C TRP A 151 -2.61 10.38 5.35
N GLU A 152 -2.64 11.05 6.51
CA GLU A 152 -3.58 10.74 7.59
C GLU A 152 -4.99 11.30 7.32
N GLY A 153 -5.10 12.36 6.53
CA GLY A 153 -6.32 13.12 6.26
C GLY A 153 -7.23 12.53 5.18
N HIS A 154 -7.66 13.34 4.21
CA HIS A 154 -8.56 12.92 3.13
C HIS A 154 -7.88 12.17 1.99
N GLY A 155 -6.54 12.03 2.01
CA GLY A 155 -5.77 11.44 0.92
C GLY A 155 -5.75 12.32 -0.34
N TYR A 156 -5.34 11.72 -1.44
CA TYR A 156 -5.24 12.34 -2.76
C TYR A 156 -6.10 11.57 -3.75
N ARG A 157 -6.68 12.27 -4.73
CA ARG A 157 -7.33 11.66 -5.88
C ARG A 157 -6.35 10.77 -6.63
N ASN A 158 -6.85 9.64 -7.13
CA ASN A 158 -6.05 8.66 -7.86
C ASN A 158 -4.80 8.18 -7.11
N ALA A 159 -4.84 8.15 -5.76
CA ALA A 159 -3.74 7.65 -4.95
C ALA A 159 -4.22 6.61 -3.92
N LEU A 160 -3.37 5.63 -3.66
CA LEU A 160 -3.55 4.61 -2.63
C LEU A 160 -2.29 4.52 -1.77
N ILE A 161 -2.49 4.54 -0.46
CA ILE A 161 -1.43 4.22 0.50
C ILE A 161 -1.55 2.76 0.96
N LEU A 162 -0.46 2.00 0.85
CA LEU A 162 -0.28 0.69 1.44
C LEU A 162 0.59 0.84 2.68
N ASP A 163 -0.04 0.78 3.86
CA ASP A 163 0.67 0.87 5.14
C ASP A 163 1.05 -0.54 5.60
N VAL A 164 2.32 -0.92 5.36
CA VAL A 164 2.88 -2.25 5.61
C VAL A 164 3.22 -2.44 7.08
N SER A 165 3.74 -1.39 7.72
CA SER A 165 4.34 -1.47 9.06
C SER A 165 3.57 -0.71 10.14
N GLY A 166 2.38 -0.18 9.84
CA GLY A 166 1.57 0.57 10.79
C GLY A 166 2.06 2.01 11.02
N ALA A 167 2.59 2.65 9.98
CA ALA A 167 2.98 4.05 9.98
C ALA A 167 1.77 4.99 10.16
N LEU A 168 0.57 4.55 9.75
CA LEU A 168 -0.69 5.28 9.93
C LEU A 168 -1.50 4.71 11.11
N ARG A 169 -2.36 5.56 11.68
CA ARG A 169 -3.26 5.14 12.77
C ARG A 169 -4.23 4.05 12.30
N TRP A 170 -4.23 2.92 12.99
CA TRP A 170 -5.21 1.83 12.80
C TRP A 170 -6.61 2.24 13.28
N ARG A 171 -7.36 2.91 12.42
CA ARG A 171 -8.73 3.36 12.70
C ARG A 171 -9.64 3.11 11.50
N PRO A 172 -10.92 2.78 11.74
CA PRO A 172 -11.89 2.69 10.66
C PRO A 172 -12.08 4.06 10.00
N GLY A 173 -12.30 4.06 8.69
CA GLY A 173 -12.56 5.27 7.90
C GLY A 173 -13.37 4.95 6.66
N ARG A 174 -14.06 5.95 6.10
CA ARG A 174 -14.93 5.77 4.93
C ARG A 174 -14.20 5.14 3.73
N ASN A 175 -12.94 5.53 3.53
CA ASN A 175 -12.10 5.13 2.40
C ASN A 175 -10.86 4.35 2.88
N THR A 176 -10.99 3.66 4.03
CA THR A 176 -9.90 2.93 4.66
C THR A 176 -10.25 1.45 4.73
N LEU A 177 -9.49 0.63 4.02
CA LEU A 177 -9.53 -0.82 4.17
C LEU A 177 -8.55 -1.24 5.27
N ARG A 178 -8.93 -2.20 6.09
CA ARG A 178 -8.06 -2.75 7.14
C ARG A 178 -8.02 -4.26 7.01
N LEU A 179 -6.82 -4.82 6.89
CA LEU A 179 -6.62 -6.23 6.64
C LEU A 179 -5.68 -6.82 7.70
N THR A 180 -6.00 -8.02 8.18
CA THR A 180 -4.99 -8.88 8.83
C THR A 180 -4.51 -9.93 7.84
N VAL A 181 -3.21 -10.19 7.85
CA VAL A 181 -2.55 -11.05 6.86
C VAL A 181 -1.81 -12.17 7.59
N GLY A 182 -2.29 -13.39 7.42
CA GLY A 182 -1.63 -14.62 7.86
C GLY A 182 -0.90 -15.29 6.70
N ALA A 183 -0.28 -16.44 6.96
CA ALA A 183 0.50 -17.16 5.95
C ALA A 183 -0.34 -17.67 4.76
N ASP A 184 -1.62 -17.99 5.00
CA ASP A 184 -2.53 -18.60 4.03
C ASP A 184 -3.88 -17.87 3.91
N ARG A 185 -4.07 -16.77 4.65
CA ARG A 185 -5.34 -16.05 4.70
C ARG A 185 -5.17 -14.55 4.86
N VAL A 186 -6.13 -13.83 4.31
CA VAL A 186 -6.28 -12.39 4.47
C VAL A 186 -7.69 -12.14 4.97
N ASN A 187 -7.83 -11.49 6.13
CA ASN A 187 -9.14 -11.18 6.69
C ASN A 187 -9.43 -9.69 6.63
N LEU A 188 -10.68 -9.33 6.37
CA LEU A 188 -11.14 -7.96 6.42
C LEU A 188 -11.52 -7.57 7.86
N VAL A 189 -10.91 -6.52 8.39
CA VAL A 189 -11.23 -6.01 9.73
C VAL A 189 -12.31 -4.94 9.69
N ARG A 190 -13.52 -5.33 10.08
CA ARG A 190 -14.68 -4.44 10.22
C ARG A 190 -14.83 -3.97 11.67
N THR A 191 -15.29 -2.74 11.84
CA THR A 191 -15.71 -2.24 13.17
C THR A 191 -17.23 -2.31 13.23
N ASP A 192 -17.76 -3.01 14.24
CA ASP A 192 -19.20 -3.11 14.44
C ASP A 192 -19.78 -1.85 15.14
N ARG A 193 -21.11 -1.82 15.30
CA ARG A 193 -21.82 -0.70 15.97
C ARG A 193 -21.38 -0.47 17.42
N SER A 194 -20.78 -1.46 18.07
CA SER A 194 -20.23 -1.37 19.43
C SER A 194 -18.76 -0.96 19.47
N ARG A 195 -18.20 -0.52 18.34
CA ARG A 195 -16.78 -0.19 18.14
C ARG A 195 -15.82 -1.38 18.37
N LYS A 196 -16.33 -2.62 18.32
CA LYS A 196 -15.49 -3.81 18.39
C LYS A 196 -15.01 -4.20 17.00
N GLU A 197 -13.76 -4.62 16.91
CA GLU A 197 -13.17 -5.14 15.67
C GLU A 197 -13.58 -6.60 15.46
N ARG A 198 -13.87 -6.95 14.22
CA ARG A 198 -14.14 -8.32 13.79
C ARG A 198 -13.44 -8.57 12.46
N SER A 199 -12.62 -9.61 12.42
CA SER A 199 -12.07 -10.16 11.19
C SER A 199 -13.14 -11.01 10.50
N VAL A 200 -13.29 -10.81 9.20
CA VAL A 200 -14.27 -11.50 8.33
C VAL A 200 -13.56 -12.07 7.11
#